data_AF-A0A946LX67-F1
#
_entry.id   AF-A0A946LX67-F1
#
_cell.length_a   1.000
_cell.length_b   1.000
_cell.length_c   1.000
_cell.angle_alpha   90.00
_cell.angle_beta   90.00
_cell.angle_gamma   90.00
#
_symmetry.space_group_name_H-M   'P 1'
#
loop_
_entity.id
_entity.type
_entity.pdbx_description
1 polymer ?
#
loop_
_entity_poly.entity_id
_entity_poly.type
_entity_poly.pdbx_seq_one_letter_code
_entity_poly.pdbx_strand_id
1 'polypeptide(L)'
;GFACAEPEGSLPAEGSSSAEGSLPAEGSLPAEGSSSAEGSLPAEGSLSSPTAWLEKMGGALRNENYAGNFTYIRGSRFDNVRIVHVVEQGRELERLYNLNGDVRELYREDGEAHCYHPVSDLSADGLADHDVHIGPFTPAFSDRVLSTQNLYNLAMQGEDRIAGRPTVVLTVSPRFNDRYGYRVWLDQETGLLLQSHLIERGKIKEIFQFTHIEVGEIISTSSLQTAIRGDTIAHPLALDVNERKEKPVWKVNWLPDGFRPVRIQGNRLHFTDGLATFSVFIETSGRAAMPDLATTEGGTVVITRRHQKTGRQITVVGEVPVRTARRVAKSVEPVIY
;
A
#
# COMPACT_ATOMS: atom_id res chain seq x y z
N GLY A 1 -54.90 1.43 -18.76
CA GLY A 1 -53.86 1.22 -17.74
C GLY A 1 -52.85 2.32 -17.92
N PHE A 2 -52.81 3.24 -16.96
CA PHE A 2 -52.51 4.66 -17.16
C PHE A 2 -51.05 4.98 -17.50
N ALA A 3 -50.89 5.73 -18.59
CA ALA A 3 -49.88 6.77 -18.76
C ALA A 3 -50.34 8.05 -18.04
N CYS A 4 -49.39 8.88 -17.59
CA CYS A 4 -49.45 10.33 -17.33
C CYS A 4 -48.13 10.71 -16.62
N ALA A 5 -47.52 11.89 -16.70
CA ALA A 5 -47.54 13.05 -17.60
C ALA A 5 -46.50 14.03 -16.97
N GLU A 6 -45.78 14.81 -17.77
CA GLU A 6 -45.15 16.05 -17.32
C GLU A 6 -46.22 17.11 -16.95
N PRO A 7 -45.83 18.21 -16.30
CA PRO A 7 -46.20 19.48 -16.89
C PRO A 7 -45.09 20.55 -16.85
N GLU A 8 -45.04 21.34 -17.93
CA GLU A 8 -44.48 22.69 -17.98
C GLU A 8 -45.37 23.70 -17.23
N GLY A 9 -44.75 24.77 -16.70
CA GLY A 9 -45.27 26.12 -16.89
C GLY A 9 -45.72 26.94 -15.67
N SER A 10 -45.01 28.05 -15.47
CA SER A 10 -45.54 29.42 -15.21
C SER A 10 -45.64 29.93 -13.76
N LEU A 11 -44.77 30.90 -13.45
CA LEU A 11 -44.96 32.05 -12.54
C LEU A 11 -46.08 32.98 -13.09
N PRO A 12 -46.84 33.76 -12.28
CA PRO A 12 -46.30 34.98 -11.64
C PRO A 12 -46.94 35.34 -10.27
N ALA A 13 -46.34 36.28 -9.54
CA ALA A 13 -46.96 37.52 -9.03
C ALA A 13 -46.18 38.12 -7.86
N GLU A 14 -45.91 39.41 -8.00
CA GLU A 14 -45.34 40.34 -7.03
C GLU A 14 -46.30 40.66 -5.87
N GLY A 15 -45.75 41.11 -4.74
CA GLY A 15 -46.50 41.67 -3.62
C GLY A 15 -45.60 42.37 -2.60
N SER A 16 -45.69 43.70 -2.57
CA SER A 16 -45.01 44.75 -1.79
C SER A 16 -44.84 44.48 -0.27
N SER A 17 -43.74 44.92 0.38
CA SER A 17 -43.54 46.23 1.10
C SER A 17 -44.53 46.44 2.28
N SER A 18 -44.25 46.98 3.46
CA SER A 18 -43.16 47.75 4.09
C SER A 18 -43.46 47.88 5.60
N ALA A 19 -42.43 48.17 6.42
CA ALA A 19 -42.43 49.01 7.65
C ALA A 19 -43.40 48.64 8.81
N GLU A 20 -43.22 48.95 10.10
CA GLU A 20 -42.49 49.98 10.84
C GLU A 20 -42.60 49.59 12.34
N GLY A 21 -41.69 50.01 13.23
CA GLY A 21 -41.89 49.82 14.67
C GLY A 21 -40.69 50.16 15.56
N SER A 22 -40.65 51.40 16.01
CA SER A 22 -39.61 52.05 16.82
C SER A 22 -39.54 51.63 18.32
N LEU A 23 -38.33 51.83 18.88
CA LEU A 23 -37.80 52.06 20.26
C LEU A 23 -38.78 52.59 21.37
N PRO A 24 -38.44 52.74 22.69
CA PRO A 24 -37.12 52.68 23.40
C PRO A 24 -37.12 52.08 24.86
N ALA A 25 -35.94 52.16 25.51
CA ALA A 25 -35.68 52.59 26.91
C ALA A 25 -35.34 51.57 28.05
N GLU A 26 -34.10 51.75 28.54
CA GLU A 26 -33.54 51.78 29.92
C GLU A 26 -34.04 50.86 31.07
N GLY A 27 -33.08 50.30 31.81
CA GLY A 27 -33.30 49.76 33.17
C GLY A 27 -32.10 49.04 33.80
N SER A 28 -31.44 49.73 34.73
CA SER A 28 -30.30 49.43 35.62
C SER A 28 -30.06 48.01 36.22
N LEU A 29 -28.76 47.78 36.50
CA LEU A 29 -28.03 46.80 37.35
C LEU A 29 -28.55 46.67 38.81
N PRO A 30 -27.96 45.88 39.75
CA PRO A 30 -26.91 44.81 39.70
C PRO A 30 -27.27 43.53 40.53
N ALA A 31 -26.46 42.46 40.47
CA ALA A 31 -26.11 41.64 41.65
C ALA A 31 -25.06 40.56 41.32
N GLU A 32 -23.97 40.56 42.10
CA GLU A 32 -23.23 39.42 42.69
C GLU A 32 -22.86 38.25 41.75
N GLY A 33 -21.59 38.01 41.42
CA GLY A 33 -20.52 37.69 42.37
C GLY A 33 -20.54 36.20 42.72
N SER A 34 -19.80 35.37 41.96
CA SER A 34 -19.05 34.18 42.43
C SER A 34 -18.56 33.32 41.26
N SER A 35 -17.27 32.93 41.33
CA SER A 35 -16.63 31.63 41.00
C SER A 35 -17.11 30.83 39.79
N SER A 36 -16.35 30.01 39.10
CA SER A 36 -14.94 29.62 39.04
C SER A 36 -14.91 28.71 37.81
N ALA A 37 -13.76 28.61 37.15
CA ALA A 37 -13.55 27.69 36.05
C ALA A 37 -14.00 26.26 36.41
N GLU A 38 -14.94 25.72 35.63
CA GLU A 38 -15.09 24.27 35.48
C GLU A 38 -14.74 23.88 34.05
N GLY A 39 -13.83 22.92 33.98
CA GLY A 39 -13.09 22.53 32.80
C GLY A 39 -14.00 22.07 31.67
N SER A 40 -13.71 22.62 30.49
CA SER A 40 -13.99 21.91 29.25
C SER A 40 -13.23 20.59 29.31
N LEU A 41 -13.99 19.50 29.47
CA LEU A 41 -13.52 18.15 29.21
C LEU A 41 -12.80 18.14 27.85
N PRO A 42 -11.64 17.47 27.71
CA PRO A 42 -11.01 17.35 26.41
C PRO A 42 -11.98 16.59 25.50
N ALA A 43 -12.40 17.24 24.42
CA ALA A 43 -13.05 16.57 23.32
C ALA A 43 -12.18 15.36 22.95
N GLU A 44 -12.77 14.17 22.91
CA GLU A 44 -12.11 12.96 22.42
C GLU A 44 -11.38 13.31 21.13
N GLY A 45 -10.05 13.14 21.17
CA GLY A 45 -9.15 13.69 20.17
C GLY A 45 -9.54 13.23 18.78
N SER A 46 -10.10 14.15 17.99
CA SER A 46 -10.13 14.03 16.55
C SER A 46 -8.70 13.71 16.09
N LEU A 47 -8.48 12.48 15.62
CA LEU A 47 -7.30 12.09 14.87
C LEU A 47 -7.27 12.95 13.60
N SER A 48 -6.78 14.18 13.74
CA SER A 48 -6.85 15.19 12.68
C SER A 48 -5.57 15.21 11.84
N SER A 49 -4.49 14.56 12.32
CA SER A 49 -3.23 14.50 11.58
C SER A 49 -3.14 13.22 10.74
N PRO A 50 -2.64 13.32 9.48
CA PRO A 50 -2.35 12.15 8.66
C PRO A 50 -1.40 11.14 9.32
N THR A 51 -0.46 11.63 10.13
CA THR A 51 0.52 10.77 10.82
C THR A 51 -0.15 9.91 11.89
N ALA A 52 -1.06 10.48 12.69
CA ALA A 52 -1.79 9.73 13.71
C ALA A 52 -2.65 8.62 13.10
N TRP A 53 -3.25 8.87 11.92
CA TRP A 53 -3.97 7.83 11.19
C TRP A 53 -3.06 6.73 10.64
N LEU A 54 -1.87 7.06 10.14
CA LEU A 54 -0.90 6.04 9.71
C LEU A 54 -0.38 5.20 10.89
N GLU A 55 -0.15 5.82 12.04
CA GLU A 55 0.19 5.13 13.30
C GLU A 55 -0.95 4.20 13.72
N LYS A 56 -2.19 4.69 13.71
CA LYS A 56 -3.38 3.87 13.98
C LYS A 56 -3.50 2.70 13.01
N MET A 57 -3.27 2.92 11.71
CA MET A 57 -3.24 1.86 10.70
C MET A 57 -2.17 0.80 11.00
N GLY A 58 -0.96 1.22 11.35
CA GLY A 58 0.12 0.30 11.73
C GLY A 58 -0.23 -0.53 12.97
N GLY A 59 -0.90 0.09 13.95
CA GLY A 59 -1.45 -0.62 15.11
C GLY A 59 -2.54 -1.62 14.73
N ALA A 60 -3.49 -1.21 13.89
CA ALA A 60 -4.62 -2.04 13.49
C ALA A 60 -4.18 -3.30 12.74
N LEU A 61 -3.24 -3.16 11.79
CA LEU A 61 -2.69 -4.28 11.03
C LEU A 61 -1.96 -5.32 11.90
N ARG A 62 -1.49 -4.95 13.09
CA ARG A 62 -0.79 -5.85 14.03
C ARG A 62 -1.70 -6.47 15.08
N ASN A 63 -2.73 -5.74 15.49
CA ASN A 63 -3.45 -6.04 16.74
C ASN A 63 -4.90 -6.47 16.53
N GLU A 64 -5.52 -6.10 15.41
CA GLU A 64 -6.93 -6.41 15.17
C GLU A 64 -7.11 -7.83 14.67
N ASN A 65 -8.13 -8.51 15.17
CA ASN A 65 -8.60 -9.76 14.60
C ASN A 65 -9.54 -9.45 13.45
N TYR A 66 -9.25 -9.94 12.25
CA TYR A 66 -10.14 -9.72 11.10
C TYR A 66 -10.07 -10.85 10.08
N ALA A 67 -11.19 -11.06 9.41
CA ALA A 67 -11.31 -12.01 8.31
C ALA A 67 -12.11 -11.37 7.19
N GLY A 68 -11.72 -11.66 5.95
CA GLY A 68 -12.39 -11.04 4.82
C GLY A 68 -11.85 -11.48 3.47
N ASN A 69 -12.44 -10.93 2.43
CA ASN A 69 -12.01 -11.13 1.06
C ASN A 69 -11.61 -9.78 0.48
N PHE A 70 -10.45 -9.72 -0.15
CA PHE A 70 -10.02 -8.55 -0.90
C PHE A 70 -9.69 -8.92 -2.34
N THR A 71 -9.68 -7.88 -3.15
CA THR A 71 -9.29 -7.93 -4.54
C THR A 71 -8.01 -7.12 -4.73
N TYR A 72 -7.05 -7.69 -5.47
CA TYR A 72 -5.83 -7.01 -5.89
C TYR A 72 -5.73 -6.96 -7.41
N ILE A 73 -5.58 -5.75 -7.97
CA ILE A 73 -5.58 -5.50 -9.41
C ILE A 73 -4.24 -4.88 -9.79
N ARG A 74 -3.54 -5.50 -10.75
CA ARG A 74 -2.28 -4.99 -11.33
C ARG A 74 -2.18 -5.33 -12.80
N GLY A 75 -2.10 -4.31 -13.66
CA GLY A 75 -2.10 -4.53 -15.11
C GLY A 75 -3.38 -5.28 -15.55
N SER A 76 -3.21 -6.48 -16.10
CA SER A 76 -4.33 -7.37 -16.48
C SER A 76 -4.63 -8.47 -15.47
N ARG A 77 -3.86 -8.57 -14.38
CA ARG A 77 -4.09 -9.55 -13.32
C ARG A 77 -5.07 -9.02 -12.29
N PHE A 78 -5.91 -9.92 -11.81
CA PHE A 78 -6.95 -9.67 -10.83
C PHE A 78 -7.00 -10.88 -9.89
N ASP A 79 -6.57 -10.67 -8.66
CA ASP A 79 -6.45 -11.72 -7.65
C ASP A 79 -7.52 -11.48 -6.56
N ASN A 80 -8.33 -12.48 -6.28
CA ASN A 80 -9.24 -12.51 -5.14
C ASN A 80 -8.59 -13.35 -4.04
N VAL A 81 -8.45 -12.77 -2.87
CA VAL A 81 -7.74 -13.41 -1.77
C VAL A 81 -8.60 -13.36 -0.52
N ARG A 82 -8.69 -14.49 0.18
CA ARG A 82 -9.23 -14.54 1.53
C ARG A 82 -8.10 -14.33 2.52
N ILE A 83 -8.26 -13.38 3.43
CA ILE A 83 -7.36 -13.14 4.56
C ILE A 83 -8.05 -13.55 5.87
N VAL A 84 -7.25 -14.12 6.76
CA VAL A 84 -7.59 -14.37 8.17
C VAL A 84 -6.40 -13.92 9.00
N HIS A 85 -6.59 -12.92 9.85
CA HIS A 85 -5.58 -12.40 10.75
C HIS A 85 -6.09 -12.53 12.19
N VAL A 86 -5.32 -13.19 13.05
CA VAL A 86 -5.65 -13.47 14.44
C VAL A 86 -4.43 -13.20 15.31
N VAL A 87 -4.66 -12.49 16.41
CA VAL A 87 -3.69 -12.27 17.48
C VAL A 87 -4.17 -13.06 18.70
N GLU A 88 -3.46 -14.15 19.01
CA GLU A 88 -3.78 -15.02 20.14
C GLU A 88 -2.58 -15.14 21.08
N GLN A 89 -2.77 -14.84 22.36
CA GLN A 89 -1.70 -14.90 23.39
C GLN A 89 -0.44 -14.09 23.01
N GLY A 90 -0.60 -13.01 22.24
CA GLY A 90 0.50 -12.16 21.77
C GLY A 90 1.23 -12.69 20.53
N ARG A 91 0.73 -13.76 19.89
CA ARG A 91 1.26 -14.30 18.64
C ARG A 91 0.42 -13.84 17.46
N GLU A 92 1.08 -13.37 16.42
CA GLU A 92 0.44 -12.92 15.18
C GLU A 92 0.35 -14.08 14.20
N LEU A 93 -0.87 -14.49 13.85
CA LEU A 93 -1.15 -15.54 12.88
C LEU A 93 -1.93 -14.95 11.71
N GLU A 94 -1.38 -15.07 10.50
CA GLU A 94 -2.03 -14.64 9.27
C GLU A 94 -2.11 -15.79 8.28
N ARG A 95 -3.26 -15.94 7.64
CA ARG A 95 -3.42 -16.82 6.48
C ARG A 95 -4.03 -16.06 5.32
N LEU A 96 -3.42 -16.22 4.15
CA LEU A 96 -3.90 -15.71 2.87
C LEU A 96 -4.11 -16.88 1.92
N TYR A 97 -5.25 -16.90 1.26
CA TYR A 97 -5.61 -17.97 0.33
C TYR A 97 -6.17 -17.40 -0.97
N ASN A 98 -5.58 -17.79 -2.10
CA ASN A 98 -6.05 -17.39 -3.43
C ASN A 98 -7.39 -18.09 -3.74
N LEU A 99 -8.42 -17.29 -4.01
CA LEU A 99 -9.77 -17.75 -4.38
C LEU A 99 -9.94 -17.92 -5.89
N ASN A 100 -8.96 -17.49 -6.68
CA ASN A 100 -8.89 -17.66 -8.13
C ASN A 100 -7.43 -17.86 -8.58
N GLY A 101 -7.28 -18.38 -9.79
CA GLY A 101 -5.97 -18.71 -10.33
C GLY A 101 -5.37 -19.95 -9.68
N ASP A 102 -4.05 -19.95 -9.53
CA ASP A 102 -3.31 -21.06 -8.95
C ASP A 102 -3.61 -21.20 -7.45
N VAL A 103 -3.66 -22.44 -6.97
CA VAL A 103 -3.89 -22.72 -5.55
C VAL A 103 -2.61 -22.36 -4.79
N ARG A 104 -2.68 -21.24 -4.06
CA ARG A 104 -1.61 -20.73 -3.23
C ARG A 104 -2.17 -20.35 -1.87
N GLU A 105 -1.42 -20.70 -0.84
CA GLU A 105 -1.71 -20.28 0.52
C GLU A 105 -0.44 -19.72 1.16
N LEU A 106 -0.52 -18.49 1.68
CA LEU A 106 0.52 -17.96 2.54
C LEU A 106 0.09 -18.09 3.98
N TYR A 107 0.96 -18.67 4.80
CA TYR A 107 0.81 -18.66 6.24
C TYR A 107 1.95 -17.83 6.85
N ARG A 108 1.62 -16.88 7.72
CA ARG A 108 2.59 -16.10 8.48
C ARG A 108 2.37 -16.30 9.97
N GLU A 109 3.46 -16.56 10.67
CA GLU A 109 3.49 -16.70 12.12
C GLU A 109 4.63 -15.83 12.65
N ASP A 110 4.30 -14.81 13.45
CA ASP A 110 5.25 -13.89 14.07
C ASP A 110 6.28 -13.27 13.08
N GLY A 111 5.84 -13.01 11.84
CA GLY A 111 6.66 -12.44 10.78
C GLY A 111 7.35 -13.46 9.86
N GLU A 112 7.38 -14.74 10.23
CA GLU A 112 7.91 -15.82 9.38
C GLU A 112 6.82 -16.30 8.42
N ALA A 113 7.08 -16.20 7.12
CA ALA A 113 6.10 -16.50 6.09
C ALA A 113 6.47 -17.76 5.31
N HIS A 114 5.50 -18.68 5.19
CA HIS A 114 5.59 -19.91 4.43
C HIS A 114 4.56 -19.91 3.31
N CYS A 115 5.01 -20.14 2.08
CA CYS A 115 4.13 -20.35 0.94
C CYS A 115 3.87 -21.84 0.76
N TYR A 116 2.59 -22.21 0.70
CA TYR A 116 2.11 -23.55 0.45
C TYR A 116 1.46 -23.62 -0.93
N HIS A 117 1.74 -24.69 -1.66
CA HIS A 117 1.08 -24.99 -2.92
C HIS A 117 0.98 -26.51 -3.15
N PRO A 118 0.09 -26.97 -4.04
CA PRO A 118 0.03 -28.37 -4.46
C PRO A 118 1.35 -28.84 -5.09
N VAL A 119 1.69 -30.12 -4.91
CA VAL A 119 2.84 -30.76 -5.57
C VAL A 119 2.72 -30.72 -7.10
N SER A 120 1.50 -30.71 -7.64
CA SER A 120 1.22 -30.62 -9.09
C SER A 120 1.72 -29.32 -9.72
N ASP A 121 1.93 -28.28 -8.92
CA ASP A 121 2.29 -26.95 -9.39
C ASP A 121 3.81 -26.75 -9.47
N LEU A 122 4.59 -27.79 -9.15
CA LEU A 122 6.02 -27.81 -9.43
C LEU A 122 6.24 -27.79 -10.94
N SER A 123 6.91 -26.75 -11.43
CA SER A 123 7.46 -26.73 -12.77
C SER A 123 8.56 -27.80 -12.93
N ALA A 124 8.85 -28.17 -14.17
CA ALA A 124 9.79 -29.25 -14.51
C ALA A 124 11.23 -29.04 -14.00
N ASP A 125 11.58 -27.82 -13.59
CA ASP A 125 12.85 -27.42 -12.99
C ASP A 125 12.84 -27.44 -11.45
N GLY A 126 11.74 -27.85 -10.81
CA GLY A 126 11.61 -27.92 -9.35
C GLY A 126 11.61 -26.56 -8.66
N LEU A 127 11.49 -25.47 -9.43
CA LEU A 127 11.46 -24.09 -8.95
C LEU A 127 10.03 -23.58 -9.03
N ALA A 128 9.27 -23.63 -7.93
CA ALA A 128 7.96 -23.00 -7.92
C ALA A 128 8.09 -21.49 -8.19
N ASP A 129 7.15 -20.92 -8.95
CA ASP A 129 6.97 -19.48 -9.02
C ASP A 129 6.38 -19.05 -7.67
N HIS A 130 7.23 -18.57 -6.76
CA HIS A 130 6.86 -18.19 -5.38
C HIS A 130 6.27 -16.78 -5.32
N ASP A 131 5.66 -16.34 -6.41
CA ASP A 131 5.30 -14.96 -6.64
C ASP A 131 3.98 -14.57 -5.93
N VAL A 132 3.96 -14.74 -4.61
CA VAL A 132 2.80 -14.41 -3.78
C VAL A 132 2.80 -12.90 -3.51
N HIS A 133 2.34 -12.15 -4.49
CA HIS A 133 2.24 -10.69 -4.41
C HIS A 133 0.99 -10.27 -3.63
N ILE A 134 1.17 -10.03 -2.34
CA ILE A 134 0.07 -9.63 -1.45
C ILE A 134 0.10 -8.12 -1.19
N GLY A 135 0.53 -7.31 -2.16
CA GLY A 135 0.61 -5.84 -2.03
C GLY A 135 1.40 -5.33 -0.80
N PRO A 136 1.38 -4.02 -0.51
CA PRO A 136 2.22 -3.41 0.51
C PRO A 136 1.71 -3.59 1.96
N PHE A 137 0.82 -4.53 2.28
CA PHE A 137 -0.03 -4.52 3.49
C PHE A 137 0.65 -4.95 4.79
N THR A 138 1.97 -4.98 4.84
CA THR A 138 2.66 -5.24 6.09
C THR A 138 2.55 -4.01 7.01
N PRO A 139 2.44 -4.19 8.33
CA PRO A 139 2.56 -3.09 9.30
C PRO A 139 3.79 -2.19 9.07
N ALA A 140 4.84 -2.75 8.48
CA ALA A 140 6.05 -2.01 8.12
C ALA A 140 5.78 -0.86 7.15
N PHE A 141 4.73 -0.90 6.32
CA PHE A 141 4.39 0.21 5.41
C PHE A 141 4.15 1.51 6.17
N SER A 142 3.34 1.47 7.24
CA SER A 142 3.08 2.65 8.10
C SER A 142 4.38 3.22 8.64
N ASP A 143 5.20 2.35 9.24
CA ASP A 143 6.46 2.73 9.88
C ASP A 143 7.46 3.31 8.84
N ARG A 144 7.46 2.78 7.61
CA ARG A 144 8.28 3.26 6.48
C ARG A 144 7.82 4.63 5.96
N VAL A 145 6.52 4.86 5.83
CA VAL A 145 5.99 6.17 5.43
C VAL A 145 6.30 7.23 6.49
N LEU A 146 6.11 6.88 7.77
CA LEU A 146 6.40 7.77 8.89
C LEU A 146 7.89 8.12 9.02
N SER A 147 8.79 7.20 8.66
CA SER A 147 10.25 7.45 8.66
C SER A 147 10.76 8.19 7.41
N THR A 148 9.92 8.40 6.39
CA THR A 148 10.29 9.04 5.10
C THR A 148 9.52 10.34 4.82
N GLN A 149 9.08 11.06 5.87
CA GLN A 149 8.31 12.30 5.75
C GLN A 149 9.02 13.45 5.00
N ASN A 150 10.35 13.40 4.89
CA ASN A 150 11.12 14.33 4.06
C ASN A 150 11.06 14.02 2.55
N LEU A 151 10.58 12.84 2.16
CA LEU A 151 10.49 12.36 0.78
C LEU A 151 9.03 12.38 0.27
N TYR A 152 8.07 12.29 1.18
CA TYR A 152 6.64 12.26 0.90
C TYR A 152 5.89 13.45 1.53
N ASN A 153 4.78 13.81 0.91
CA ASN A 153 3.77 14.73 1.44
C ASN A 153 2.57 13.90 1.88
N LEU A 154 2.15 14.09 3.13
CA LEU A 154 0.96 13.48 3.70
C LEU A 154 -0.17 14.50 3.72
N ALA A 155 -1.36 14.11 3.28
CA ALA A 155 -2.54 14.97 3.36
C ALA A 155 -3.81 14.16 3.59
N MET A 156 -4.70 14.72 4.42
CA MET A 156 -6.09 14.28 4.53
C MET A 156 -6.80 14.62 3.23
N GLN A 157 -7.53 13.67 2.64
CA GLN A 157 -8.31 13.90 1.44
C GLN A 157 -9.82 13.99 1.72
N GLY A 158 -10.30 13.36 2.78
CA GLY A 158 -11.71 13.39 3.18
C GLY A 158 -12.16 12.06 3.76
N GLU A 159 -13.44 11.74 3.55
CA GLU A 159 -14.07 10.51 4.01
C GLU A 159 -14.75 9.79 2.84
N ASP A 160 -14.92 8.48 2.98
CA ASP A 160 -15.54 7.61 1.97
C ASP A 160 -16.10 6.34 2.65
N ARG A 161 -16.62 5.37 1.89
CA ARG A 161 -17.14 4.11 2.43
C ARG A 161 -16.66 2.90 1.62
N ILE A 162 -15.91 2.01 2.27
CA ILE A 162 -15.36 0.79 1.66
C ILE A 162 -15.90 -0.44 2.38
N ALA A 163 -16.34 -1.46 1.64
CA ALA A 163 -16.94 -2.69 2.18
C ALA A 163 -18.07 -2.44 3.20
N GLY A 164 -18.84 -1.36 2.99
CA GLY A 164 -19.92 -0.95 3.91
C GLY A 164 -19.48 -0.19 5.16
N ARG A 165 -18.17 0.02 5.36
CA ARG A 165 -17.60 0.67 6.55
C ARG A 165 -17.15 2.12 6.26
N PRO A 166 -17.39 3.08 7.16
CA PRO A 166 -16.94 4.47 6.99
C PRO A 166 -15.42 4.55 7.09
N THR A 167 -14.81 5.34 6.22
CA THR A 167 -13.35 5.45 6.10
C THR A 167 -12.86 6.90 6.08
N VAL A 168 -11.62 7.11 6.49
CA VAL A 168 -10.84 8.31 6.25
C VAL A 168 -9.88 8.06 5.08
N VAL A 169 -9.79 9.02 4.17
CA VAL A 169 -8.93 8.94 3.00
C VAL A 169 -7.67 9.79 3.20
N LEU A 170 -6.51 9.18 3.02
CA LEU A 170 -5.20 9.85 3.07
C LEU A 170 -4.48 9.72 1.73
N THR A 171 -3.63 10.69 1.45
CA THR A 171 -2.68 10.62 0.33
C THR A 171 -1.24 10.67 0.83
N VAL A 172 -0.40 9.87 0.20
CA VAL A 172 1.05 9.81 0.39
C VAL A 172 1.69 10.12 -0.96
N SER A 173 2.01 11.39 -1.20
CA SER A 173 2.47 11.87 -2.52
C SER A 173 3.98 12.11 -2.53
N PRO A 174 4.74 11.60 -3.52
CA PRO A 174 6.17 11.81 -3.58
C PRO A 174 6.52 13.25 -3.92
N ARG A 175 7.52 13.84 -3.25
CA ARG A 175 7.94 15.23 -3.47
C ARG A 175 8.62 15.47 -4.81
N PHE A 176 9.34 14.47 -5.33
CA PHE A 176 10.23 14.62 -6.50
C PHE A 176 9.77 13.85 -7.75
N ASN A 177 8.58 13.22 -7.72
CA ASN A 177 8.00 12.48 -8.85
C ASN A 177 9.00 11.44 -9.45
N ASP A 178 9.77 10.82 -8.57
CA ASP A 178 10.80 9.82 -8.86
C ASP A 178 10.44 8.43 -8.31
N ARG A 179 9.30 8.32 -7.62
CA ARG A 179 8.69 7.13 -7.04
C ARG A 179 7.17 7.22 -7.16
N TYR A 180 6.45 6.18 -6.77
CA TYR A 180 4.99 6.20 -6.76
C TYR A 180 4.42 6.88 -5.52
N GLY A 181 3.19 7.34 -5.62
CA GLY A 181 2.39 7.78 -4.49
C GLY A 181 1.32 6.75 -4.14
N TYR A 182 0.68 6.95 -3.00
CA TYR A 182 -0.38 6.10 -2.49
C TYR A 182 -1.60 6.93 -2.14
N ARG A 183 -2.78 6.34 -2.30
CA ARG A 183 -4.01 6.78 -1.63
C ARG A 183 -4.52 5.62 -0.80
N VAL A 184 -4.84 5.85 0.46
CA VAL A 184 -5.26 4.82 1.41
C VAL A 184 -6.57 5.21 2.06
N TRP A 185 -7.43 4.22 2.28
CA TRP A 185 -8.72 4.36 2.96
C TRP A 185 -8.66 3.54 4.24
N LEU A 186 -8.80 4.21 5.37
CA LEU A 186 -8.65 3.64 6.70
C LEU A 186 -10.00 3.61 7.40
N ASP A 187 -10.38 2.46 7.94
CA ASP A 187 -11.61 2.30 8.73
C ASP A 187 -11.64 3.33 9.87
N GLN A 188 -12.74 4.09 10.01
CA GLN A 188 -12.82 5.16 11.01
C GLN A 188 -12.73 4.59 12.44
N GLU A 189 -13.38 3.46 12.68
CA GLU A 189 -13.45 2.78 13.97
C GLU A 189 -12.09 2.19 14.35
N THR A 190 -11.55 1.30 13.52
CA THR A 190 -10.36 0.49 13.87
C THR A 190 -9.04 1.06 13.32
N GLY A 191 -9.09 1.85 12.25
CA GLY A 191 -7.90 2.32 11.52
C GLY A 191 -7.36 1.33 10.49
N LEU A 192 -8.00 0.17 10.33
CA LEU A 192 -7.58 -0.87 9.39
C LEU A 192 -7.62 -0.36 7.95
N LEU A 193 -6.63 -0.74 7.14
CA LEU A 193 -6.57 -0.39 5.73
C LEU A 193 -7.63 -1.17 4.93
N LEU A 194 -8.64 -0.49 4.39
CA LEU A 194 -9.72 -1.13 3.64
C LEU A 194 -9.52 -1.06 2.11
N GLN A 195 -8.82 -0.04 1.63
CA GLN A 195 -8.49 0.13 0.22
C GLN A 195 -7.17 0.88 0.06
N SER A 196 -6.41 0.56 -0.99
CA SER A 196 -5.25 1.36 -1.38
C SER A 196 -5.08 1.42 -2.89
N HIS A 197 -4.63 2.56 -3.39
CA HIS A 197 -4.23 2.75 -4.77
C HIS A 197 -2.75 3.09 -4.83
N LEU A 198 -2.02 2.40 -5.71
CA LEU A 198 -0.69 2.83 -6.16
C LEU A 198 -0.86 3.82 -7.31
N ILE A 199 -0.24 5.00 -7.23
CA ILE A 199 -0.48 6.12 -8.14
C ILE A 199 0.82 6.62 -8.76
N GLU A 200 0.82 6.73 -10.10
CA GLU A 200 1.86 7.42 -10.86
C GLU A 200 1.24 8.64 -11.57
N ARG A 201 1.59 9.85 -11.12
CA ARG A 201 1.14 11.11 -11.76
C ARG A 201 -0.38 11.17 -11.98
N GLY A 202 -1.15 10.77 -10.98
CA GLY A 202 -2.60 10.74 -11.02
C GLY A 202 -3.22 9.51 -11.70
N LYS A 203 -2.42 8.64 -12.32
CA LYS A 203 -2.89 7.36 -12.88
C LYS A 203 -2.76 6.27 -11.85
N ILE A 204 -3.83 5.51 -11.65
CA ILE A 204 -3.83 4.33 -10.80
C ILE A 204 -3.09 3.21 -11.52
N LYS A 205 -2.14 2.59 -10.83
CA LYS A 205 -1.28 1.50 -11.31
C LYS A 205 -1.73 0.17 -10.74
N GLU A 206 -2.10 0.17 -9.46
CA GLU A 206 -2.55 -1.00 -8.72
C GLU A 206 -3.67 -0.59 -7.76
N ILE A 207 -4.60 -1.51 -7.52
CA ILE A 207 -5.73 -1.34 -6.62
C ILE A 207 -5.77 -2.53 -5.68
N PHE A 208 -5.89 -2.23 -4.40
CA PHE A 208 -6.30 -3.18 -3.38
C PHE A 208 -7.61 -2.72 -2.78
N GLN A 209 -8.57 -3.61 -2.59
CA GLN A 209 -9.83 -3.27 -1.94
C GLN A 209 -10.46 -4.48 -1.28
N PHE A 210 -10.89 -4.35 -0.02
CA PHE A 210 -11.78 -5.32 0.59
C PHE A 210 -13.16 -5.30 -0.08
N THR A 211 -13.65 -6.49 -0.39
CA THR A 211 -15.03 -6.71 -0.85
C THR A 211 -15.95 -7.06 0.30
N HIS A 212 -15.41 -7.75 1.32
CA HIS A 212 -16.09 -8.10 2.58
C HIS A 212 -15.05 -8.16 3.69
N ILE A 213 -15.41 -7.70 4.89
CA ILE A 213 -14.53 -7.77 6.06
C ILE A 213 -15.34 -7.79 7.36
N GLU A 214 -14.92 -8.66 8.27
CA GLU A 214 -15.37 -8.78 9.66
C GLU A 214 -14.17 -8.46 10.56
N VAL A 215 -14.36 -7.54 11.52
CA VAL A 215 -13.31 -7.09 12.44
C VAL A 215 -13.80 -7.23 13.87
N GLY A 216 -12.94 -7.71 14.77
CA GLY A 216 -13.23 -7.85 16.21
C GLY A 216 -14.10 -9.06 16.59
N GLU A 217 -14.50 -9.90 15.62
CA GLU A 217 -15.22 -11.14 15.92
C GLU A 217 -14.28 -12.24 16.44
N ILE A 218 -14.84 -13.20 17.19
CA ILE A 218 -14.10 -14.41 17.57
C ILE A 218 -13.92 -15.26 16.32
N ILE A 219 -12.77 -15.09 15.67
CA ILE A 219 -12.38 -15.89 14.52
C ILE A 219 -11.93 -17.24 15.05
N SER A 220 -12.69 -18.29 14.71
CA SER A 220 -12.28 -19.66 15.03
C SER A 220 -10.91 -19.96 14.44
N THR A 221 -10.01 -20.54 15.23
CA THR A 221 -8.68 -21.02 14.80
C THR A 221 -8.77 -22.05 13.68
N SER A 222 -9.92 -22.72 13.49
CA SER A 222 -10.17 -23.55 12.31
C SER A 222 -10.05 -22.77 10.99
N SER A 223 -10.26 -21.46 11.02
CA SER A 223 -10.10 -20.57 9.85
C SER A 223 -8.64 -20.35 9.46
N LEU A 224 -7.69 -20.73 10.31
CA LEU A 224 -6.25 -20.73 10.04
C LEU A 224 -5.76 -22.08 9.48
N GLN A 225 -6.61 -23.12 9.47
CA GLN A 225 -6.24 -24.41 8.88
C GLN A 225 -6.12 -24.30 7.36
N THR A 226 -5.15 -25.02 6.80
CA THR A 226 -4.92 -25.02 5.35
C THR A 226 -6.17 -25.40 4.57
N ALA A 227 -6.47 -24.65 3.52
CA ALA A 227 -7.58 -24.96 2.60
C ALA A 227 -7.14 -25.89 1.46
N ILE A 228 -5.84 -26.15 1.31
CA ILE A 228 -5.31 -26.99 0.24
C ILE A 228 -5.63 -28.45 0.55
N ARG A 229 -6.18 -29.17 -0.44
CA ARG A 229 -6.48 -30.59 -0.34
C ARG A 229 -5.36 -31.41 -0.99
N GLY A 230 -4.90 -32.45 -0.31
CA GLY A 230 -3.86 -33.37 -0.80
C GLY A 230 -2.46 -32.96 -0.36
N ASP A 231 -1.45 -33.52 -1.02
CA ASP A 231 -0.05 -33.29 -0.68
C ASP A 231 0.35 -31.85 -1.03
N THR A 232 0.99 -31.19 -0.07
CA THR A 232 1.47 -29.80 -0.19
C THR A 232 2.98 -29.73 -0.04
N ILE A 233 3.55 -28.72 -0.67
CA ILE A 233 4.94 -28.33 -0.46
C ILE A 233 4.95 -26.96 0.18
N ALA A 234 5.79 -26.80 1.20
CA ALA A 234 5.97 -25.55 1.92
C ALA A 234 7.36 -24.99 1.60
N HIS A 235 7.41 -23.72 1.23
CA HIS A 235 8.65 -22.99 1.00
C HIS A 235 8.71 -21.78 1.92
N PRO A 236 9.79 -21.61 2.71
CA PRO A 236 9.98 -20.37 3.47
C PRO A 236 10.22 -19.22 2.49
N LEU A 237 9.51 -18.11 2.69
CA LEU A 237 9.76 -16.86 1.97
C LEU A 237 10.90 -16.04 2.58
N ALA A 238 11.65 -16.63 3.52
CA ALA A 238 12.84 -16.03 4.08
C ALA A 238 13.89 -15.79 3.00
N LEU A 239 14.45 -14.57 2.96
CA LEU A 239 15.62 -14.28 2.14
C LEU A 239 16.78 -15.08 2.70
N ASP A 240 17.27 -16.07 1.97
CA ASP A 240 18.49 -16.79 2.34
C ASP A 240 19.65 -15.77 2.51
N VAL A 241 20.06 -15.57 3.77
CA VAL A 241 21.12 -14.64 4.20
C VAL A 241 22.44 -15.41 4.28
N ASN A 242 22.80 -16.13 3.22
CA ASN A 242 24.18 -16.57 3.05
C ASN A 242 24.98 -15.45 2.38
N GLU A 243 25.39 -14.50 3.21
CA GLU A 243 26.18 -13.33 2.83
C GLU A 243 27.65 -13.71 2.59
N ARG A 244 28.01 -13.85 1.32
CA ARG A 244 29.41 -13.62 0.94
C ARG A 244 29.61 -12.13 0.73
N LYS A 245 30.40 -11.51 1.60
CA LYS A 245 30.90 -10.13 1.43
C LYS A 245 31.90 -10.10 0.28
N GLU A 246 31.39 -10.21 -0.94
CA GLU A 246 32.18 -9.96 -2.14
C GLU A 246 32.28 -8.44 -2.37
N LYS A 247 33.46 -7.99 -2.77
CA LYS A 247 33.65 -6.58 -3.13
C LYS A 247 32.80 -6.26 -4.36
N PRO A 248 32.00 -5.17 -4.34
CA PRO A 248 31.18 -4.80 -5.48
C PRO A 248 32.07 -4.50 -6.69
N VAL A 249 31.76 -5.13 -7.83
CA VAL A 249 32.44 -4.85 -9.12
C VAL A 249 31.70 -3.74 -9.87
N TRP A 250 30.48 -3.42 -9.47
CA TRP A 250 29.60 -2.43 -10.08
C TRP A 250 29.08 -1.46 -9.02
N LYS A 251 28.88 -0.21 -9.43
CA LYS A 251 28.24 0.83 -8.63
C LYS A 251 27.17 1.54 -9.44
N VAL A 252 26.23 2.15 -8.73
CA VAL A 252 25.20 3.04 -9.29
C VAL A 252 25.58 4.47 -8.92
N ASN A 253 25.96 5.29 -9.89
CA ASN A 253 26.42 6.66 -9.64
C ASN A 253 25.29 7.65 -9.34
N TRP A 254 24.05 7.33 -9.73
CA TRP A 254 22.90 8.18 -9.45
C TRP A 254 21.77 7.36 -8.82
N LEU A 255 21.33 7.81 -7.65
CA LEU A 255 20.17 7.28 -6.94
C LEU A 255 19.17 8.42 -6.69
N PRO A 256 17.86 8.13 -6.68
CA PRO A 256 16.88 9.08 -6.18
C PRO A 256 17.09 9.33 -4.68
N ASP A 257 16.67 10.50 -4.20
CA ASP A 257 16.94 10.90 -2.82
C ASP A 257 16.31 9.92 -1.82
N GLY A 258 17.09 9.54 -0.80
CA GLY A 258 16.67 8.57 0.22
C GLY A 258 16.95 7.11 -0.13
N PHE A 259 17.20 6.75 -1.39
CA PHE A 259 17.56 5.38 -1.73
C PHE A 259 18.96 5.02 -1.21
N ARG A 260 19.05 3.86 -0.58
CA ARG A 260 20.31 3.29 -0.07
C ARG A 260 20.45 1.81 -0.47
N PRO A 261 21.68 1.32 -0.65
CA PRO A 261 21.90 -0.10 -0.88
C PRO A 261 21.55 -0.90 0.38
N VAL A 262 20.82 -2.00 0.22
CA VAL A 262 20.50 -2.94 1.31
C VAL A 262 21.16 -4.30 1.14
N ARG A 263 21.45 -4.70 -0.11
CA ARG A 263 22.13 -5.96 -0.40
C ARG A 263 22.97 -5.80 -1.66
N ILE A 264 24.24 -6.19 -1.58
CA ILE A 264 25.15 -6.20 -2.72
C ILE A 264 25.81 -7.57 -2.77
N GLN A 265 25.57 -8.31 -3.86
CA GLN A 265 26.08 -9.66 -4.07
C GLN A 265 26.61 -9.79 -5.49
N GLY A 266 27.92 -9.62 -5.66
CA GLY A 266 28.59 -9.67 -6.96
C GLY A 266 28.01 -8.65 -7.95
N ASN A 267 27.16 -9.14 -8.85
CA ASN A 267 26.49 -8.34 -9.89
C ASN A 267 24.99 -8.05 -9.60
N ARG A 268 24.54 -8.28 -8.37
CA ARG A 268 23.18 -7.99 -7.91
C ARG A 268 23.22 -6.89 -6.86
N LEU A 269 22.52 -5.80 -7.11
CA LEU A 269 22.48 -4.62 -6.25
C LEU A 269 21.03 -4.31 -5.91
N HIS A 270 20.66 -4.33 -4.64
CA HIS A 270 19.30 -4.05 -4.17
C HIS A 270 19.28 -2.73 -3.41
N PHE A 271 18.30 -1.89 -3.73
CA PHE A 271 18.14 -0.55 -3.18
C PHE A 271 16.72 -0.34 -2.66
N THR A 272 16.59 0.47 -1.63
CA THR A 272 15.31 0.93 -1.10
C THR A 272 15.45 2.30 -0.49
N ASP A 273 14.39 3.10 -0.54
CA ASP A 273 14.24 4.33 0.25
C ASP A 273 13.50 4.11 1.57
N GLY A 274 13.20 2.86 1.91
CA GLY A 274 12.32 2.46 2.99
C GLY A 274 10.97 1.98 2.47
N LEU A 275 10.39 2.65 1.47
CA LEU A 275 9.06 2.33 0.94
C LEU A 275 9.15 1.63 -0.42
N ALA A 276 9.71 2.31 -1.41
CA ALA A 276 9.94 1.77 -2.74
C ALA A 276 11.24 0.95 -2.77
N THR A 277 11.27 -0.04 -3.65
CA THR A 277 12.44 -0.90 -3.86
C THR A 277 12.77 -1.05 -5.33
N PHE A 278 14.06 -1.23 -5.64
CA PHE A 278 14.48 -1.72 -6.95
C PHE A 278 15.79 -2.50 -6.86
N SER A 279 15.98 -3.38 -7.82
CA SER A 279 17.15 -4.24 -7.96
C SER A 279 17.81 -3.99 -9.31
N VAL A 280 19.13 -4.02 -9.33
CA VAL A 280 19.96 -3.91 -10.53
C VAL A 280 20.73 -5.22 -10.68
N PHE A 281 20.57 -5.85 -11.84
CA PHE A 281 21.22 -7.07 -12.24
C PHE A 281 22.20 -6.76 -13.38
N ILE A 282 23.44 -7.23 -13.25
CA ILE A 282 24.46 -7.08 -14.29
C ILE A 282 24.89 -8.45 -14.80
N GLU A 283 24.57 -8.74 -16.05
CA GLU A 283 24.84 -10.04 -16.67
C GLU A 283 25.81 -9.91 -17.83
N THR A 284 26.61 -10.95 -18.06
CA THR A 284 27.37 -11.06 -19.32
C THR A 284 26.39 -11.28 -20.45
N SER A 285 26.45 -10.45 -21.49
CA SER A 285 25.60 -10.65 -22.67
C SER A 285 25.97 -11.97 -23.35
N GLY A 286 25.12 -13.00 -23.21
CA GLY A 286 25.25 -14.25 -23.94
C GLY A 286 24.89 -14.09 -25.43
N ARG A 287 24.83 -15.21 -26.17
CA ARG A 287 24.46 -15.24 -27.60
C ARG A 287 23.05 -14.69 -27.91
N ALA A 288 22.20 -14.51 -26.90
CA ALA A 288 20.89 -13.87 -26.98
C ALA A 288 20.87 -12.61 -26.09
N ALA A 289 21.62 -11.58 -26.47
CA ALA A 289 21.51 -10.27 -25.81
C ALA A 289 20.12 -9.70 -26.06
N MET A 290 19.40 -9.36 -25.00
CA MET A 290 18.08 -8.75 -25.12
C MET A 290 18.23 -7.33 -25.71
N PRO A 291 17.30 -6.90 -26.58
CA PRO A 291 17.27 -5.51 -27.02
C PRO A 291 17.02 -4.58 -25.82
N ASP A 292 17.36 -3.31 -25.99
CA ASP A 292 16.97 -2.28 -25.04
C ASP A 292 15.43 -2.30 -24.91
N LEU A 293 14.94 -2.69 -23.74
CA LEU A 293 13.53 -2.92 -23.47
C LEU A 293 13.12 -2.12 -22.23
N ALA A 294 11.90 -1.58 -22.29
CA ALA A 294 11.24 -1.01 -21.13
C ALA A 294 9.82 -1.55 -21.09
N THR A 295 9.52 -2.40 -20.11
CA THR A 295 8.18 -2.92 -19.87
C THR A 295 7.74 -2.64 -18.44
N THR A 296 6.43 -2.65 -18.22
CA THR A 296 5.82 -2.41 -16.92
C THR A 296 4.65 -3.37 -16.72
N GLU A 297 4.54 -3.96 -15.55
CA GLU A 297 3.38 -4.73 -15.11
C GLU A 297 2.95 -4.19 -13.74
N GLY A 298 1.75 -3.59 -13.66
CA GLY A 298 1.33 -2.87 -12.46
C GLY A 298 2.29 -1.73 -12.11
N GLY A 299 2.77 -1.72 -10.86
CA GLY A 299 3.83 -0.84 -10.36
C GLY A 299 5.24 -1.28 -10.73
N THR A 300 5.44 -2.54 -11.11
CA THR A 300 6.78 -3.09 -11.38
C THR A 300 7.26 -2.70 -12.77
N VAL A 301 8.43 -2.09 -12.83
CA VAL A 301 9.14 -1.74 -14.07
C VAL A 301 10.30 -2.70 -14.28
N VAL A 302 10.48 -3.14 -15.53
CA VAL A 302 11.67 -3.84 -16.00
C VAL A 302 12.32 -3.03 -17.13
N ILE A 303 13.54 -2.55 -16.90
CA ILE A 303 14.38 -1.90 -17.91
C ILE A 303 15.59 -2.76 -18.18
N THR A 304 15.76 -3.18 -19.43
CA THR A 304 16.97 -3.86 -19.88
C THR A 304 17.70 -2.95 -20.85
N ARG A 305 19.03 -2.85 -20.69
CA ARG A 305 19.87 -2.12 -21.64
C ARG A 305 21.28 -2.66 -21.71
N ARG A 306 21.98 -2.35 -22.80
CA ARG A 306 23.41 -2.62 -22.90
C ARG A 306 24.27 -1.52 -22.28
N HIS A 307 25.31 -1.91 -21.56
CA HIS A 307 26.36 -1.00 -21.12
C HIS A 307 27.33 -0.73 -22.27
N GLN A 308 27.53 0.54 -22.63
CA GLN A 308 28.25 0.92 -23.85
C GLN A 308 29.73 0.50 -23.86
N LYS A 309 30.41 0.55 -22.71
CA LYS A 309 31.86 0.27 -22.64
C LYS A 309 32.20 -1.21 -22.47
N THR A 310 31.36 -1.97 -21.78
CA THR A 310 31.66 -3.36 -21.39
C THR A 310 30.84 -4.38 -22.15
N GLY A 311 29.82 -3.95 -22.91
CA GLY A 311 28.89 -4.84 -23.59
C GLY A 311 27.95 -5.63 -22.68
N ARG A 312 28.09 -5.52 -21.34
CA ARG A 312 27.25 -6.24 -20.36
C ARG A 312 25.81 -5.76 -20.40
N GLN A 313 24.89 -6.65 -20.06
CA GLN A 313 23.47 -6.35 -19.97
C GLN A 313 23.16 -5.87 -18.54
N ILE A 314 22.49 -4.73 -18.44
CA ILE A 314 22.00 -4.16 -17.18
C ILE A 314 20.49 -4.28 -17.20
N THR A 315 19.94 -4.94 -16.19
CA THR A 315 18.51 -5.05 -15.97
C THR A 315 18.15 -4.39 -14.65
N VAL A 316 17.22 -3.43 -14.67
CA VAL A 316 16.66 -2.79 -13.47
C VAL A 316 15.24 -3.27 -13.32
N VAL A 317 14.91 -3.84 -12.16
CA VAL A 317 13.56 -4.32 -11.81
C VAL A 317 13.12 -3.64 -10.53
N GLY A 318 11.94 -3.03 -10.48
CA GLY A 318 11.43 -2.48 -9.23
C GLY A 318 10.20 -1.58 -9.34
N GLU A 319 9.76 -1.11 -8.18
CA GLU A 319 8.55 -0.33 -7.97
C GLU A 319 8.84 1.18 -8.06
N VAL A 320 9.41 1.59 -9.19
CA VAL A 320 9.71 3.01 -9.47
C VAL A 320 9.29 3.37 -10.90
N PRO A 321 8.91 4.63 -11.18
CA PRO A 321 8.58 5.09 -12.52
C PRO A 321 9.66 4.74 -13.55
N VAL A 322 9.22 4.46 -14.79
CA VAL A 322 10.10 4.11 -15.93
C VAL A 322 11.24 5.11 -16.12
N ARG A 323 10.97 6.40 -15.90
CA ARG A 323 11.99 7.46 -16.01
C ARG A 323 13.10 7.30 -14.98
N THR A 324 12.75 6.96 -13.74
CA THR A 324 13.68 6.71 -12.64
C THR A 324 14.53 5.49 -12.95
N ALA A 325 13.91 4.35 -13.27
CA ALA A 325 14.61 3.10 -13.60
C ALA A 325 15.59 3.29 -14.78
N ARG A 326 15.19 4.01 -15.83
CA ARG A 326 16.09 4.33 -16.96
C ARG A 326 17.29 5.17 -16.53
N ARG A 327 17.11 6.14 -15.62
CA ARG A 327 18.20 6.99 -15.13
C ARG A 327 19.16 6.20 -14.24
N VAL A 328 18.64 5.33 -13.38
CA VAL A 328 19.44 4.36 -12.60
C VAL A 328 20.27 3.49 -13.54
N ALA A 329 19.63 2.82 -14.51
CA ALA A 329 20.31 1.96 -15.47
C ALA A 329 21.40 2.69 -16.28
N LYS A 330 21.23 4.00 -16.53
CA LYS A 330 22.23 4.86 -17.18
C LYS A 330 23.44 5.20 -16.31
N SER A 331 23.29 5.14 -15.00
CA SER A 331 24.33 5.50 -14.05
C SER A 331 25.15 4.32 -13.53
N VAL A 332 24.85 3.10 -13.98
CA VAL A 332 25.58 1.90 -13.59
C VAL A 332 26.95 1.90 -14.25
N GLU A 333 28.01 1.80 -13.44
CA GLU A 333 29.40 1.80 -13.88
C GLU A 333 30.23 0.74 -13.15
N PRO A 334 31.32 0.25 -13.76
CA PRO A 334 32.29 -0.59 -13.07
C PRO A 334 32.97 0.18 -11.94
N VAL A 335 33.29 -0.51 -10.84
CA VAL A 335 34.19 0.01 -9.81
C VAL A 335 35.62 -0.14 -10.31
N ILE A 336 36.36 0.96 -10.33
CA ILE A 336 37.81 0.97 -10.61
C ILE A 336 38.49 0.99 -9.25
N TYR A 337 39.22 -0.06 -8.92
CA TYR A 337 39.96 -0.21 -7.67
C TYR A 337 41.38 0.33 -7.75
#